data_AF-B7Z0C9-F1
#
_entry.id   AF-B7Z0C9-F1
#
_cell.length_a   1.000
_cell.length_b   1.000
_cell.length_c   1.000
_cell.angle_alpha   90.00
_cell.angle_beta   90.00
_cell.angle_gamma   90.00
#
_symmetry.space_group_name_H-M   'P 1'
#
loop_
_entity.id
_entity.type
_entity.pdbx_description
1 polymer ?
#
loop_
_entity_poly.entity_id
_entity_poly.type
_entity_poly.pdbx_seq_one_letter_code
_entity_poly.pdbx_strand_id
1 'polypeptide(L)'
;MDPIDTTKRKPRRTYGTPSYTYRNRFAYALLAAGTVLFGIWSLTPIQRIANEKLSQAVAQTEQERDRKGLFEFGAPRTSQFIRDAIKESEEQRNK
;
A
#
# COMPACT_ATOMS: atom_id res chain seq x y z
N MET A 1 -38.05 -35.07 13.74
CA MET A 1 -36.85 -34.63 12.99
C MET A 1 -36.92 -35.36 11.66
N ASP A 2 -37.35 -34.68 10.60
CA ASP A 2 -37.42 -35.28 9.27
C ASP A 2 -36.00 -35.68 8.81
N PRO A 3 -35.81 -36.89 8.26
CA PRO A 3 -34.50 -37.32 7.79
C PRO A 3 -34.03 -36.41 6.67
N ILE A 4 -32.96 -35.65 6.93
CA ILE A 4 -32.34 -34.75 5.96
C ILE A 4 -31.73 -35.62 4.84
N ASP A 5 -32.27 -35.49 3.63
CA ASP A 5 -31.73 -36.11 2.42
C ASP A 5 -30.34 -35.52 2.09
N THR A 6 -29.30 -36.26 2.48
CA THR A 6 -27.90 -35.84 2.31
C THR A 6 -27.45 -35.86 0.86
N THR A 7 -28.17 -36.55 -0.05
CA THR A 7 -27.82 -36.65 -1.48
C THR A 7 -28.08 -35.34 -2.23
N LYS A 8 -29.00 -34.50 -1.73
CA LYS A 8 -29.34 -33.19 -2.33
C LYS A 8 -28.50 -32.03 -1.80
N ARG A 9 -27.58 -32.29 -0.85
CA ARG A 9 -26.77 -31.25 -0.22
C ARG A 9 -25.69 -30.76 -1.19
N LYS A 10 -25.95 -29.65 -1.88
CA LYS A 10 -24.91 -28.96 -2.66
C LYS A 10 -23.80 -28.44 -1.73
N PRO A 11 -22.51 -28.63 -2.08
CA PRO A 11 -21.40 -28.00 -1.36
C PRO A 11 -21.63 -26.49 -1.21
N ARG A 12 -21.29 -25.90 -0.05
CA ARG A 12 -21.58 -24.49 0.30
C ARG A 12 -20.98 -23.46 -0.70
N ARG A 13 -20.09 -23.89 -1.60
CA ARG A 13 -19.37 -23.02 -2.56
C ARG A 13 -19.63 -23.37 -4.03
N THR A 14 -20.59 -24.24 -4.35
CA THR A 14 -20.94 -24.56 -5.74
C THR A 14 -21.96 -23.58 -6.33
N TYR A 15 -21.90 -23.43 -7.66
CA TYR A 15 -22.86 -22.66 -8.46
C TYR A 15 -24.31 -23.03 -8.09
N GLY A 16 -25.15 -22.01 -7.86
CA GLY A 16 -26.55 -22.17 -7.48
C GLY A 16 -26.83 -22.27 -5.97
N THR A 17 -25.82 -22.15 -5.10
CA THR A 17 -26.05 -21.91 -3.66
C THR A 17 -26.20 -20.42 -3.37
N PRO A 18 -27.08 -19.99 -2.43
CA PRO A 18 -27.22 -18.57 -2.07
C PRO A 18 -25.91 -17.92 -1.59
N SER A 19 -25.03 -18.71 -0.95
CA SER A 19 -23.70 -18.28 -0.54
C SER A 19 -22.76 -18.00 -1.73
N TYR A 20 -22.86 -18.76 -2.82
CA TYR A 20 -22.10 -18.50 -4.05
C TYR A 20 -22.57 -17.21 -4.72
N THR A 21 -23.89 -17.00 -4.83
CA THR A 21 -24.44 -15.80 -5.49
C THR A 21 -24.16 -14.53 -4.69
N TYR A 22 -24.28 -14.56 -3.36
CA TYR A 22 -23.99 -13.39 -2.52
C TYR A 22 -22.52 -12.95 -2.60
N ARG A 23 -21.58 -13.90 -2.49
CA ARG A 23 -20.14 -13.60 -2.55
C ARG A 23 -19.73 -13.05 -3.91
N ASN A 24 -20.21 -13.66 -4.99
CA ASN A 24 -19.86 -13.21 -6.33
C ASN A 24 -20.48 -11.84 -6.63
N ARG A 25 -21.75 -11.61 -6.26
CA ARG A 25 -22.37 -10.28 -6.42
C ARG A 25 -21.64 -9.21 -5.63
N PHE A 26 -21.22 -9.50 -4.40
CA PHE A 26 -20.41 -8.56 -3.61
C PHE A 26 -19.07 -8.27 -4.28
N ALA A 27 -18.36 -9.31 -4.75
CA ALA A 27 -17.11 -9.14 -5.47
C ALA A 27 -17.30 -8.31 -6.76
N TYR A 28 -18.32 -8.60 -7.56
CA TYR A 28 -18.64 -7.83 -8.76
C TYR A 28 -19.02 -6.38 -8.44
N ALA A 29 -19.78 -6.15 -7.36
CA ALA A 29 -20.13 -4.80 -6.91
C ALA A 29 -18.89 -4.00 -6.50
N LEU A 30 -17.97 -4.62 -5.75
CA LEU A 30 -16.70 -3.99 -5.38
C LEU A 30 -15.83 -3.69 -6.60
N LEU A 31 -15.70 -4.63 -7.53
CA LEU A 31 -14.94 -4.43 -8.76
C LEU A 31 -15.56 -3.30 -9.61
N ALA A 32 -16.88 -3.29 -9.77
CA ALA A 32 -17.58 -2.25 -10.51
C ALA A 32 -17.40 -0.87 -9.85
N ALA A 33 -17.62 -0.76 -8.54
CA ALA A 33 -17.45 0.48 -7.79
C ALA A 33 -16.00 0.98 -7.85
N GLY A 34 -15.03 0.09 -7.65
CA GLY A 34 -13.60 0.41 -7.75
C GLY A 34 -13.22 0.89 -9.15
N THR A 35 -13.75 0.25 -10.21
CA THR A 35 -13.48 0.65 -11.60
C THR A 35 -14.07 2.03 -11.91
N VAL A 36 -15.28 2.32 -11.42
CA VAL A 36 -15.91 3.64 -11.60
C VAL A 36 -15.14 4.72 -10.85
N LEU A 37 -14.77 4.49 -9.59
CA LEU A 37 -13.98 5.44 -8.81
C LEU A 37 -12.61 5.68 -9.45
N PHE A 38 -11.95 4.62 -9.93
CA PHE A 38 -10.68 4.73 -10.65
C PHE A 38 -10.84 5.50 -11.97
N GLY A 39 -11.91 5.25 -12.72
CA GLY A 39 -12.22 5.99 -13.94
C GLY A 39 -12.43 7.48 -13.68
N ILE A 40 -13.21 7.84 -12.65
CA ILE A 40 -13.41 9.23 -12.22
C ILE A 40 -12.08 9.86 -11.79
N TRP A 41 -11.29 9.15 -10.97
CA TRP A 41 -9.98 9.61 -10.53
C TRP A 41 -9.03 9.86 -11.70
N SER A 42 -9.10 9.05 -12.76
CA SER A 42 -8.30 9.20 -13.98
C SER A 42 -8.63 10.41 -14.84
N LEU A 43 -9.82 10.96 -14.68
CA LEU A 43 -10.21 12.20 -15.34
C LEU A 43 -9.78 13.44 -14.55
N THR A 44 -9.35 13.28 -13.29
CA THR A 44 -8.89 14.42 -12.49
C THR A 44 -7.47 14.84 -12.90
N PRO A 45 -7.17 16.15 -12.96
CA PRO A 45 -5.82 16.64 -13.29
C PRO A 45 -4.77 16.21 -12.27
N ILE A 46 -5.20 15.83 -11.06
CA ILE A 46 -4.34 15.29 -10.00
C ILE A 46 -3.66 13.99 -10.44
N GLN A 47 -4.37 13.10 -11.16
CA GLN A 47 -3.76 11.88 -11.65
C GLN A 47 -2.65 12.19 -12.66
N ARG A 48 -2.82 13.18 -13.53
CA ARG A 48 -1.78 13.57 -14.49
C ARG A 48 -0.50 14.01 -13.78
N ILE A 49 -0.63 14.87 -12.76
CA ILE A 49 0.50 15.31 -11.93
C ILE A 49 1.16 14.13 -11.20
N ALA A 50 0.35 13.24 -10.63
CA ALA A 50 0.85 12.05 -9.95
C ALA A 50 1.60 11.11 -10.91
N ASN A 51 1.08 10.92 -12.13
CA ASN A 51 1.68 10.06 -13.14
C ASN A 51 2.97 10.66 -13.71
N GLU A 52 3.02 11.99 -13.90
CA GLU A 52 4.25 12.69 -14.28
C GLU A 52 5.34 12.52 -13.19
N LYS A 53 4.98 12.67 -11.91
CA LYS A 53 5.91 12.43 -10.79
C LYS A 53 6.36 10.97 -10.70
N LEU A 54 5.44 10.02 -10.91
CA LEU A 54 5.76 8.59 -10.87
C LEU A 54 6.66 8.19 -12.05
N SER A 55 6.36 8.70 -13.25
CA SER A 55 7.20 8.53 -14.43
C SER A 55 8.61 9.07 -14.18
N GLN A 56 8.75 10.27 -13.60
CA GLN A 56 10.04 10.81 -13.22
C GLN A 56 10.77 9.95 -12.18
N ALA A 57 10.08 9.42 -11.17
CA ALA A 57 10.67 8.57 -10.15
C ALA A 57 11.13 7.19 -10.69
N VAL A 58 10.41 6.64 -11.66
CA VAL A 58 10.75 5.37 -12.32
C VAL A 58 11.83 5.55 -13.39
N ALA A 59 11.83 6.68 -14.11
CA ALA A 59 12.82 7.00 -15.14
C ALA A 59 14.20 7.36 -14.57
N GLN A 60 14.29 7.70 -13.28
CA GLN A 60 15.58 7.92 -12.62
C GLN A 60 16.45 6.67 -12.70
N THR A 61 17.59 6.80 -13.38
CA THR A 61 18.62 5.77 -13.44
C THR A 61 19.20 5.54 -12.04
N GLU A 62 19.72 4.35 -11.77
CA GLU A 62 20.33 4.03 -10.46
C GLU A 62 21.44 5.03 -10.10
N GLN A 63 22.22 5.45 -11.10
CA GLN A 63 23.27 6.47 -10.94
C GLN A 63 22.72 7.83 -10.47
N GLU A 64 21.55 8.24 -10.94
CA GLU A 64 20.92 9.49 -10.49
C GLU A 64 20.37 9.38 -9.06
N ARG A 65 19.85 8.21 -8.67
CA ARG A 65 19.42 7.95 -7.29
C ARG A 65 20.59 7.95 -6.33
N ASP A 66 21.69 7.31 -6.70
CA ASP A 66 22.92 7.31 -5.90
C ASP A 66 23.49 8.72 -5.78
N ARG A 67 23.53 9.49 -6.88
CA ARG A 67 23.94 10.90 -6.84
C ARG A 67 23.06 11.70 -5.88
N LYS A 68 21.74 11.52 -5.94
CA LYS A 68 20.81 12.22 -5.04
C LYS A 68 21.02 11.79 -3.58
N GLY A 69 21.19 10.50 -3.31
CA GLY A 69 21.49 9.98 -1.97
C GLY A 69 22.82 10.49 -1.39
N LEU A 70 23.82 10.72 -2.24
CA LEU A 70 25.09 11.33 -1.87
C LEU A 70 25.01 12.85 -1.62
N PHE A 71 23.96 13.55 -2.06
CA PHE A 71 23.79 14.98 -1.80
C PHE A 71 22.65 15.31 -0.83
N GLU A 72 21.72 14.38 -0.60
CA GLU A 72 20.76 14.40 0.50
C GLU A 72 21.42 13.93 1.82
N PHE A 73 22.59 14.49 2.15
CA PHE A 73 23.01 14.49 3.54
C PHE A 73 22.07 15.41 4.29
N GLY A 74 21.22 14.84 5.17
CA GLY A 74 20.46 15.64 6.12
C GLY A 74 21.40 16.65 6.77
N ALA A 75 20.95 17.91 6.89
CA ALA A 75 21.78 18.99 7.41
C ALA A 75 22.57 18.51 8.63
N PRO A 76 23.90 18.77 8.69
CA PRO A 76 24.72 18.26 9.78
C PRO A 76 24.04 18.64 11.10
N ARG A 77 23.79 17.64 11.95
CA ARG A 77 23.15 17.86 13.24
C ARG A 77 23.87 19.01 13.94
N THR A 78 23.11 19.95 14.50
CA THR A 78 23.66 21.12 15.18
C THR A 78 24.73 20.68 16.19
N SER A 79 25.80 21.46 16.35
CA SER A 79 26.92 21.12 17.25
C SER A 79 26.47 20.79 18.68
N GLN A 80 25.36 21.38 19.13
CA GLN A 80 24.69 21.04 20.39
C GLN A 80 24.25 19.58 20.45
N PHE A 81 23.57 19.09 19.42
CA PHE A 81 23.08 17.71 19.34
C PHE A 81 24.23 16.69 19.31
N ILE A 82 25.36 17.05 18.68
CA ILE A 82 26.56 16.20 18.67
C ILE A 82 27.17 16.13 20.07
N ARG A 83 27.25 17.26 20.79
CA ARG A 83 27.74 17.30 22.19
C ARG A 83 26.85 16.51 23.13
N ASP A 84 25.53 16.66 23.01
CA ASP A 84 24.57 15.95 23.85
C ASP A 84 24.64 14.44 23.62
N ALA A 85 24.75 14.00 22.36
CA ALA A 85 24.90 12.58 22.03
C ALA A 85 26.24 11.99 22.53
N ILE A 86 27.34 12.75 22.44
CA ILE A 86 28.64 12.34 23.00
C ILE A 86 28.53 12.18 24.52
N LYS A 87 27.94 13.16 25.21
CA LYS A 87 27.75 13.12 26.66
C LYS A 87 26.86 11.95 27.09
N GLU A 88 25.76 11.70 26.37
CA GLU A 88 24.90 10.54 26.61
C GLU A 88 25.65 9.21 26.44
N SER A 89 26.50 9.10 25.41
CA SER A 89 27.33 7.91 25.21
C SER A 89 28.38 7.70 26.32
N GLU A 90 28.94 8.77 26.87
CA GLU A 90 29.89 8.70 27.99
C GLU A 90 29.18 8.31 29.30
N GLU A 91 27.98 8.83 29.55
CA GLU A 91 27.15 8.46 30.69
C GLU A 91 26.68 7.00 30.63
N GLN A 92 26.41 6.47 29.43
CA GLN A 92 26.09 5.05 29.24
C GLN A 92 27.30 4.13 29.41
N ARG A 93 28.53 4.59 29.10
CA ARG A 93 29.75 3.79 29.27
C ARG A 93 30.22 3.70 30.72
N ASN A 94 29.87 4.68 31.54
CA ASN A 94 30.27 4.77 32.95
C ASN A 94 29.20 4.24 33.94
N LYS A 95 28.12 3.64 33.43
CA LYS A 95 27.11 2.89 34.20
C LYS A 95 27.27 1.40 33.95
#